data_AF-A0A7C6SCG9-F1
#
_entry.id   AF-A0A7C6SCG9-F1
#
_cell.length_a   1.000
_cell.length_b   1.000
_cell.length_c   1.000
_cell.angle_alpha   90.00
_cell.angle_beta   90.00
_cell.angle_gamma   90.00
#
_symmetry.space_group_name_H-M   'P 1'
#
loop_
_entity.id
_entity.type
_entity.pdbx_description
1 polymer ?
#
loop_
_entity_poly.entity_id
_entity_poly.type
_entity_poly.pdbx_seq_one_letter_code
_entity_poly.pdbx_strand_id
1 'polypeptide(L)'
;MKSKKIIKISVITIISLSVITGFVFLILDLIDPIKQALANKSWEIVIKKFDSYGIAALFVIGFIQAGLILVTFIPAAPLQVIAGVVLNPIFAFITIMAGIFVGNLLMWVIVKRYEKLVSNYYDKKLEKVEFEERKLSKKILVLYFLPVISYGLIAYTCAKSKMKFTKYILLTTLGTIPSVIISISLGQLIVDESLFLILILALMILSFLTLRYYKYIQKLFTKKPKQDMKFFQNNVKEPNKFLYWFFKGLLKKLYFKKVNLQLKNVEIFKDVEGPFILLYNHPSFFDWMYTFIPLYPKRVNAIMAYYYFCNYRLAKVLHKLGCFPKFLYQPDISAIKNIKKVINNGGILGIAPEGRLSAYGELETLAPATEKLIKHLGAPVYIGKISGGYFTKPKWAANIRRGRVDLEYELLFTPEDLKTKSLEEINTILNKKMYYNDFKWQKENKVYFKGDKFAEGLENILYVCPECENEFTIHTKDNQIKCSHCDLDITLNNYYEFESNNKNIPETIKDWYLFQKSYEAKNILKPNYQLTTEVTLKLPDPKGKGFAIVGSGVTTLNENGLKYVGTLNNETVTKEFKLQNIPAIPFGANENFEVYHDNTLYYFVPKVPRHSVKWSVVAEALYNKYIKEDLGNE
;
A
#
# COMPACT_ATOMS: atom_id res chain seq x y z
N MET A 1 -14.70 -9.10 -52.37
CA MET A 1 -14.93 -9.00 -50.90
C MET A 1 -15.27 -7.59 -50.38
N LYS A 2 -14.79 -6.50 -51.00
CA LYS A 2 -15.08 -5.11 -50.57
C LYS A 2 -16.53 -4.64 -50.84
N SER A 3 -17.16 -5.00 -51.96
CA SER A 3 -18.54 -4.55 -52.28
C SER A 3 -19.61 -5.13 -51.33
N LYS A 4 -19.54 -6.42 -50.98
CA LYS A 4 -20.43 -7.04 -49.97
C LYS A 4 -20.32 -6.37 -48.59
N LYS A 5 -19.13 -5.85 -48.23
CA LYS A 5 -18.92 -5.14 -46.96
C LYS A 5 -19.52 -3.74 -46.99
N ILE A 6 -19.44 -3.04 -48.13
CA ILE A 6 -20.02 -1.71 -48.35
C ILE A 6 -21.55 -1.79 -48.41
N ILE A 7 -22.13 -2.73 -49.17
CA ILE A 7 -23.58 -2.94 -49.25
C ILE A 7 -24.17 -3.26 -47.87
N LYS A 8 -23.50 -4.13 -47.09
CA LYS A 8 -23.92 -4.48 -45.73
C LYS A 8 -23.77 -3.30 -44.75
N ILE A 9 -22.91 -2.33 -45.02
CA ILE A 9 -22.80 -1.08 -44.24
C ILE A 9 -23.97 -0.17 -44.60
N SER A 10 -24.23 0.07 -45.89
CA SER A 10 -25.31 0.95 -46.35
C SER A 10 -26.68 0.49 -45.88
N VAL A 11 -26.98 -0.82 -45.95
CA VAL A 11 -28.27 -1.38 -45.50
C VAL A 11 -28.47 -1.20 -43.99
N ILE A 12 -27.44 -1.45 -43.18
CA ILE A 12 -27.53 -1.29 -41.72
C ILE A 12 -27.67 0.18 -41.33
N THR A 13 -27.00 1.09 -42.04
CA THR A 13 -27.12 2.53 -41.82
C THR A 13 -28.51 3.03 -42.17
N ILE A 14 -29.08 2.59 -43.31
CA ILE A 14 -30.45 2.94 -43.72
C ILE A 14 -31.45 2.44 -42.68
N ILE A 15 -31.36 1.17 -42.26
CA ILE A 15 -32.24 0.61 -41.22
C ILE A 15 -32.13 1.41 -39.92
N SER A 16 -30.91 1.78 -39.51
CA SER A 16 -30.69 2.55 -38.29
C SER A 16 -31.28 3.97 -38.38
N LEU A 17 -31.14 4.64 -39.53
CA LEU A 17 -31.74 5.95 -39.78
C LEU A 17 -33.27 5.87 -39.81
N SER A 18 -33.85 4.89 -40.50
CA SER A 18 -35.29 4.68 -40.55
C SER A 18 -35.89 4.44 -39.16
N VAL A 19 -35.18 3.68 -38.31
CA VAL A 19 -35.57 3.48 -36.91
C VAL A 19 -35.53 4.79 -36.12
N ILE A 20 -34.50 5.61 -36.30
CA ILE A 20 -34.39 6.91 -35.63
C ILE A 20 -35.50 7.87 -36.10
N THR A 21 -35.75 7.95 -37.41
CA THR A 21 -36.79 8.81 -37.98
C THR A 21 -38.18 8.40 -37.50
N GLY A 22 -38.49 7.10 -37.49
CA GLY A 22 -39.74 6.60 -36.92
C GLY A 22 -39.88 6.94 -35.44
N PHE A 23 -38.77 6.95 -34.69
CA PHE A 23 -38.78 7.22 -33.24
C PHE A 23 -39.07 8.69 -32.97
N VAL A 24 -38.48 9.57 -33.76
CA VAL A 24 -38.76 11.01 -33.72
C VAL A 24 -40.22 11.29 -34.07
N PHE A 25 -40.74 10.66 -35.14
CA PHE A 25 -42.14 10.84 -35.54
C PHE A 25 -43.13 10.41 -34.44
N LEU A 26 -42.88 9.27 -33.81
CA LEU A 26 -43.71 8.78 -32.69
C LEU A 26 -43.64 9.70 -31.47
N ILE A 27 -42.47 10.28 -31.17
CA ILE A 27 -42.35 11.29 -30.10
C ILE A 27 -43.22 12.50 -30.42
N LEU A 28 -43.18 13.00 -31.66
CA LEU A 28 -43.98 14.15 -32.09
C LEU A 28 -45.48 13.89 -31.93
N ASP A 29 -45.97 12.71 -32.31
CA ASP A 29 -47.39 12.32 -32.19
C ASP A 29 -47.86 12.17 -30.72
N LEU A 30 -46.93 11.91 -29.80
CA LEU A 30 -47.23 11.75 -28.37
C LEU A 30 -47.03 13.03 -27.55
N ILE A 31 -46.34 14.06 -28.07
CA ILE A 31 -46.04 15.29 -27.33
C ILE A 31 -47.31 16.02 -26.90
N ASP A 32 -48.28 16.20 -27.78
CA ASP A 32 -49.49 16.96 -27.47
C ASP A 32 -50.42 16.24 -26.47
N PRO A 33 -50.69 14.92 -26.61
CA PRO A 33 -51.36 14.14 -25.58
C PRO A 33 -50.68 14.22 -24.20
N ILE A 34 -49.35 14.17 -24.17
CA ILE A 34 -48.57 14.28 -22.92
C ILE A 34 -48.70 15.68 -22.31
N LYS A 35 -48.59 16.75 -23.10
CA LYS A 35 -48.79 18.12 -22.61
C LYS A 35 -50.18 18.32 -22.00
N GLN A 36 -51.21 17.80 -22.64
CA GLN A 36 -52.58 17.88 -22.14
C GLN A 36 -52.78 17.05 -20.87
N ALA A 37 -52.19 15.85 -20.80
CA ALA A 37 -52.22 15.05 -19.58
C ALA A 37 -51.56 15.74 -18.39
N LEU A 38 -50.43 16.42 -18.62
CA LEU A 38 -49.75 17.22 -17.60
C LEU A 38 -50.58 18.44 -17.16
N ALA A 39 -51.20 19.15 -18.11
CA ALA A 39 -52.04 20.30 -17.83
C ALA A 39 -53.31 19.92 -17.03
N ASN A 40 -53.93 18.80 -17.38
CA ASN A 40 -55.17 18.31 -16.77
C ASN A 40 -54.94 17.40 -15.56
N LYS A 41 -53.67 17.10 -15.21
CA LYS A 41 -53.27 16.15 -14.17
C LYS A 41 -53.93 14.76 -14.29
N SER A 42 -54.28 14.36 -15.52
CA SER A 42 -54.92 13.08 -15.81
C SER A 42 -54.23 12.40 -16.98
N TRP A 43 -53.83 11.14 -16.78
CA TRP A 43 -53.19 10.32 -17.80
C TRP A 43 -54.17 9.67 -18.78
N GLU A 44 -55.47 9.84 -18.59
CA GLU A 44 -56.51 9.28 -19.45
C GLU A 44 -56.35 9.66 -20.92
N ILE A 45 -55.87 10.87 -21.20
CA ILE A 45 -55.66 11.36 -22.57
C ILE A 45 -54.53 10.59 -23.27
N VAL A 46 -53.47 10.25 -22.54
CA VAL A 46 -52.36 9.44 -23.05
C VAL A 46 -52.83 8.00 -23.24
N ILE A 47 -53.60 7.45 -22.29
CA ILE A 47 -54.17 6.10 -22.38
C ILE A 47 -55.07 5.99 -23.61
N LYS A 48 -56.03 6.92 -23.79
CA LYS A 48 -56.92 6.96 -24.96
C LYS A 48 -56.16 7.09 -26.28
N LYS A 49 -55.06 7.86 -26.30
CA LYS A 49 -54.21 7.95 -27.50
C LYS A 49 -53.59 6.59 -27.82
N PHE A 50 -53.09 5.88 -26.82
CA PHE A 50 -52.56 4.53 -27.03
C PHE A 50 -53.63 3.50 -27.39
N ASP A 51 -54.83 3.60 -26.82
CA ASP A 51 -55.99 2.78 -27.19
C ASP A 51 -56.38 3.00 -28.65
N SER A 52 -56.24 4.23 -29.17
CA SER A 52 -56.54 4.51 -30.58
C SER A 52 -55.62 3.81 -31.58
N TYR A 53 -54.45 3.34 -31.13
CA TYR A 53 -53.57 2.49 -31.95
C TYR A 53 -53.99 1.01 -31.96
N GLY A 54 -54.86 0.56 -31.04
CA GLY A 54 -55.27 -0.83 -30.93
C GLY A 54 -54.07 -1.79 -30.84
N ILE A 55 -54.04 -2.83 -31.68
CA ILE A 55 -52.94 -3.80 -31.70
C ILE A 55 -51.58 -3.18 -32.10
N ALA A 56 -51.59 -2.04 -32.82
CA ALA A 56 -50.38 -1.33 -33.19
C ALA A 56 -49.66 -0.73 -31.97
N ALA A 57 -50.34 -0.56 -30.83
CA ALA A 57 -49.74 -0.11 -29.58
C ALA A 57 -48.57 -1.01 -29.14
N LEU A 58 -48.63 -2.32 -29.40
CA LEU A 58 -47.52 -3.25 -29.12
C LEU A 58 -46.25 -2.85 -29.88
N PHE A 59 -46.39 -2.55 -31.17
CA PHE A 59 -45.25 -2.16 -32.01
C PHE A 59 -44.73 -0.78 -31.64
N VAL A 60 -45.64 0.18 -31.38
CA VAL A 60 -45.27 1.54 -30.96
C VAL A 60 -44.48 1.50 -29.66
N ILE A 61 -44.99 0.83 -28.62
CA ILE A 61 -44.34 0.74 -27.31
C ILE A 61 -42.98 0.03 -27.43
N GLY A 62 -42.92 -1.11 -28.12
CA GLY A 62 -41.68 -1.86 -28.30
C GLY A 62 -40.61 -1.04 -29.04
N PHE A 63 -41.04 -0.27 -30.04
CA PHE A 63 -40.16 0.57 -30.83
C PHE A 63 -39.65 1.79 -30.06
N ILE A 64 -40.53 2.45 -29.29
CA ILE A 64 -40.11 3.54 -28.39
C ILE A 64 -39.12 2.99 -27.34
N GLN A 65 -39.39 1.81 -26.78
CA GLN A 65 -38.51 1.17 -25.80
C GLN A 65 -37.12 0.87 -26.39
N ALA A 66 -37.03 0.44 -27.65
CA ALA A 66 -35.75 0.25 -28.34
C ALA A 66 -34.99 1.58 -28.51
N GLY A 67 -35.69 2.65 -28.88
CA GLY A 67 -35.12 3.99 -28.99
C GLY A 67 -34.61 4.55 -27.67
N LEU A 68 -35.32 4.32 -26.55
CA LEU A 68 -34.88 4.73 -25.21
C LEU A 68 -33.57 4.05 -24.77
N ILE A 69 -33.24 2.85 -25.29
CA ILE A 69 -31.91 2.25 -25.06
C ILE A 69 -30.82 3.05 -25.79
N LEU A 70 -31.11 3.61 -26.95
CA LEU A 70 -30.17 4.43 -27.71
C LEU A 70 -30.00 5.84 -27.13
N VAL A 71 -30.95 6.30 -26.31
CA VAL A 71 -30.97 7.64 -25.74
C VAL A 71 -30.64 7.59 -24.25
N THR A 72 -29.41 7.97 -23.87
CA THR A 72 -28.88 7.74 -22.51
C THR A 72 -29.38 8.68 -21.41
N PHE A 73 -30.27 9.63 -21.72
CA PHE A 73 -30.73 10.63 -20.74
C PHE A 73 -32.21 10.49 -20.35
N ILE A 74 -32.97 9.65 -21.06
CA ILE A 74 -34.39 9.43 -20.78
C ILE A 74 -34.53 8.09 -20.04
N PRO A 75 -35.01 8.08 -18.78
CA PRO A 75 -35.32 6.84 -18.09
C PRO A 75 -36.34 6.00 -18.87
N ALA A 76 -36.16 4.69 -18.91
CA ALA A 76 -37.11 3.79 -19.58
C ALA A 76 -38.37 3.50 -18.74
N ALA A 77 -38.29 3.70 -17.42
CA ALA A 77 -39.36 3.37 -16.48
C ALA A 77 -40.73 4.02 -16.80
N PRO A 78 -40.84 5.32 -17.20
CA PRO A 78 -42.12 5.92 -17.52
C PRO A 78 -42.87 5.19 -18.64
N LEU A 79 -42.18 4.79 -19.72
CA LEU A 79 -42.80 4.03 -20.80
C LEU A 79 -43.27 2.65 -20.34
N GLN A 80 -42.51 2.01 -19.45
CA GLN A 80 -42.85 0.69 -18.91
C GLN A 80 -44.09 0.74 -18.01
N VAL A 81 -44.23 1.82 -17.23
CA VAL A 81 -45.45 2.10 -16.45
C VAL A 81 -46.63 2.32 -17.38
N ILE A 82 -46.49 3.18 -18.41
CA ILE A 82 -47.55 3.41 -19.41
C ILE A 82 -47.94 2.10 -20.11
N ALA A 83 -46.98 1.26 -20.48
CA ALA A 83 -47.25 -0.05 -21.07
C ALA A 83 -48.05 -0.95 -20.11
N GLY A 84 -47.77 -0.87 -18.82
CA GLY A 84 -48.54 -1.55 -17.78
C GLY A 84 -49.94 -0.98 -17.56
N VAL A 85 -50.25 0.24 -18.00
CA VAL A 85 -51.61 0.80 -17.94
C VAL A 85 -52.42 0.42 -19.18
N VAL A 86 -51.79 0.52 -20.35
CA VAL A 86 -52.44 0.38 -21.67
C VAL A 86 -52.63 -1.08 -22.07
N LEU A 87 -51.68 -1.95 -21.71
CA LEU A 87 -51.66 -3.34 -22.17
C LEU A 87 -51.89 -4.30 -21.01
N ASN A 88 -52.36 -5.50 -21.34
CA ASN A 88 -52.31 -6.63 -20.41
C ASN A 88 -50.86 -6.87 -19.93
N PRO A 89 -50.62 -7.19 -18.64
CA PRO A 89 -49.27 -7.30 -18.08
C PRO A 89 -48.32 -8.23 -18.84
N ILE A 90 -48.83 -9.34 -19.38
CA ILE A 90 -48.02 -10.32 -20.12
C ILE A 90 -47.58 -9.70 -21.46
N PHE A 91 -48.51 -9.08 -22.20
CA PHE A 91 -48.20 -8.41 -23.46
C PHE A 91 -47.31 -7.18 -23.25
N ALA A 92 -47.51 -6.42 -22.18
CA ALA A 92 -46.62 -5.32 -21.78
C ALA A 92 -45.18 -5.84 -21.57
N PHE A 93 -45.03 -6.92 -20.80
CA PHE A 93 -43.73 -7.50 -20.48
C PHE A 93 -43.00 -7.99 -21.73
N ILE A 94 -43.67 -8.79 -22.57
CA ILE A 94 -43.09 -9.32 -23.81
C ILE A 94 -42.67 -8.17 -24.74
N THR A 95 -43.53 -7.16 -24.89
CA THR A 95 -43.29 -6.00 -25.76
C THR A 95 -42.09 -5.19 -25.30
N ILE A 96 -42.00 -4.87 -24.01
CA ILE A 96 -40.88 -4.13 -23.43
C ILE A 96 -39.59 -4.93 -23.56
N MET A 97 -39.62 -6.23 -23.26
CA MET A 97 -38.43 -7.10 -23.34
C MET A 97 -37.93 -7.24 -24.78
N ALA A 98 -38.84 -7.33 -25.76
CA ALA A 98 -38.49 -7.32 -27.19
C ALA A 98 -37.85 -5.99 -27.59
N GLY A 99 -38.42 -4.86 -27.17
CA GLY A 99 -37.86 -3.52 -27.40
C GLY A 99 -36.46 -3.36 -26.80
N ILE A 100 -36.25 -3.80 -25.55
CA ILE A 100 -34.94 -3.78 -24.89
C ILE A 100 -33.92 -4.64 -25.65
N PHE A 101 -34.32 -5.84 -26.09
CA PHE A 101 -33.45 -6.73 -26.87
C PHE A 101 -33.01 -6.07 -28.19
N VAL A 102 -33.95 -5.51 -28.95
CA VAL A 102 -33.66 -4.82 -30.22
C VAL A 102 -32.79 -3.59 -29.97
N GLY A 103 -33.10 -2.77 -28.97
CA GLY A 103 -32.31 -1.60 -28.60
C GLY A 103 -30.87 -1.95 -28.23
N ASN A 104 -30.67 -3.00 -27.44
CA ASN A 104 -29.33 -3.50 -27.09
C ASN A 104 -28.58 -4.04 -28.32
N LEU A 105 -29.26 -4.75 -29.23
CA LEU A 105 -28.67 -5.22 -30.48
C LEU A 105 -28.16 -4.04 -31.32
N LEU A 106 -28.97 -2.99 -31.48
CA LEU A 106 -28.61 -1.78 -32.20
C LEU A 106 -27.45 -1.05 -31.52
N MET A 107 -27.52 -0.87 -30.19
CA MET A 107 -26.44 -0.26 -29.40
C MET A 107 -25.10 -0.97 -29.61
N TRP A 108 -25.09 -2.30 -29.57
CA TRP A 108 -23.88 -3.09 -29.82
C TRP A 108 -23.28 -2.81 -31.21
N VAL A 109 -24.11 -2.83 -32.25
CA VAL A 109 -23.68 -2.58 -33.62
C VAL A 109 -23.14 -1.16 -33.77
N ILE A 110 -23.84 -0.18 -33.20
CA ILE A 110 -23.44 1.23 -33.24
C ILE A 110 -22.07 1.42 -32.57
N VAL A 111 -21.89 0.91 -31.35
CA VAL A 111 -20.64 1.08 -30.60
C VAL A 111 -19.48 0.34 -31.26
N LYS A 112 -19.65 -0.93 -31.67
CA LYS A 112 -18.54 -1.70 -32.27
C LYS A 112 -18.13 -1.23 -33.65
N ARG A 113 -19.01 -0.54 -34.38
CA ARG A 113 -18.76 -0.11 -35.76
C ARG A 113 -18.44 1.37 -35.91
N TYR A 114 -19.00 2.21 -35.04
CA TYR A 114 -18.92 3.67 -35.12
C TYR A 114 -18.39 4.32 -33.84
N GLU A 115 -17.59 3.60 -33.04
CA GLU A 115 -17.06 4.05 -31.74
C GLU A 115 -16.58 5.51 -31.75
N LYS A 116 -15.77 5.90 -32.75
CA LYS A 116 -15.19 7.25 -32.86
C LYS A 116 -16.22 8.37 -33.05
N LEU A 117 -17.34 8.09 -33.71
CA LEU A 117 -18.41 9.07 -33.94
C LEU A 117 -19.29 9.24 -32.70
N VAL A 118 -19.45 8.14 -31.96
CA VAL A 118 -20.41 8.00 -30.87
C VAL A 118 -19.76 8.35 -29.52
N SER A 119 -18.45 8.15 -29.38
CA SER A 119 -17.67 8.46 -28.18
C SER A 119 -17.85 9.90 -27.72
N ASN A 120 -17.93 10.88 -28.63
CA ASN A 120 -18.10 12.29 -28.25
C ASN A 120 -19.46 12.59 -27.59
N TYR A 121 -20.52 11.86 -27.93
CA TYR A 121 -21.84 12.04 -27.33
C TYR A 121 -21.93 11.32 -25.97
N TYR A 122 -21.43 10.08 -25.89
CA TYR A 122 -21.58 9.23 -24.71
C TYR A 122 -20.47 9.49 -23.67
N ASP A 123 -19.21 9.69 -24.09
CA ASP A 123 -18.07 9.90 -23.19
C ASP A 123 -18.03 11.32 -22.60
N LYS A 124 -18.59 12.33 -23.27
CA LYS A 124 -18.70 13.70 -22.71
C LYS A 124 -19.67 13.76 -21.51
N LYS A 125 -20.56 12.76 -21.41
CA LYS A 125 -21.55 12.62 -20.32
C LYS A 125 -21.16 11.56 -19.29
N LEU A 126 -20.21 10.69 -19.61
CA LEU A 126 -19.49 9.89 -18.65
C LEU A 126 -18.42 10.79 -18.02
N GLU A 127 -18.61 11.28 -16.79
CA GLU A 127 -17.44 11.64 -15.98
C GLU A 127 -16.43 10.50 -16.09
N LYS A 128 -15.15 10.82 -16.35
CA LYS A 128 -14.03 9.91 -16.67
C LYS A 128 -13.95 8.66 -15.78
N VAL A 129 -14.83 7.68 -16.00
CA VAL A 129 -14.95 6.47 -15.18
C VAL A 129 -14.74 5.27 -16.09
N GLU A 130 -13.54 4.71 -16.00
CA GLU A 130 -13.22 3.41 -16.60
C GLU A 130 -13.79 2.29 -15.71
N PHE A 131 -14.78 1.56 -16.21
CA PHE A 131 -15.40 0.43 -15.52
C PHE A 131 -14.58 -0.85 -15.67
N GLU A 132 -14.35 -1.57 -14.57
CA GLU A 132 -13.61 -2.85 -14.55
C GLU A 132 -14.50 -4.03 -15.05
N GLU A 133 -14.20 -4.58 -16.23
CA GLU A 133 -14.97 -5.61 -16.96
C GLU A 133 -15.47 -6.79 -16.10
N ARG A 134 -14.58 -7.39 -15.27
CA ARG A 134 -14.93 -8.54 -14.42
C ARG A 134 -15.96 -8.18 -13.34
N LYS A 135 -15.89 -6.97 -12.78
CA LYS A 135 -16.83 -6.50 -11.76
C LYS A 135 -18.14 -6.03 -12.38
N LEU A 136 -18.08 -5.43 -13.58
CA LEU A 136 -19.25 -5.01 -14.34
C LEU A 136 -20.20 -6.20 -14.55
N SER A 137 -19.70 -7.36 -14.99
CA SER A 137 -20.56 -8.53 -15.23
C SER A 137 -21.30 -9.09 -14.01
N LYS A 138 -20.73 -8.99 -12.81
CA LYS A 138 -21.37 -9.49 -11.57
C LYS A 138 -22.30 -8.47 -10.91
N LYS A 139 -22.14 -7.18 -11.25
CA LYS A 139 -22.79 -6.06 -10.56
C LYS A 139 -23.73 -5.25 -11.45
N ILE A 140 -23.82 -5.58 -12.74
CA ILE A 140 -24.73 -4.93 -13.70
C ILE A 140 -26.20 -5.05 -13.29
N LEU A 141 -26.57 -6.18 -12.67
CA LEU A 141 -27.92 -6.42 -12.14
C LEU A 141 -28.29 -5.34 -11.12
N VAL A 142 -27.37 -4.97 -10.23
CA VAL A 142 -27.58 -3.92 -9.23
C VAL A 142 -27.78 -2.56 -9.90
N LEU A 143 -27.13 -2.29 -11.03
CA LEU A 143 -27.28 -1.02 -11.75
C LEU A 143 -28.68 -0.85 -12.34
N TYR A 144 -29.35 -1.92 -12.75
CA TYR A 144 -30.73 -1.86 -13.27
C TYR A 144 -31.78 -1.55 -12.20
N PHE A 145 -31.45 -1.74 -10.92
CA PHE A 145 -32.31 -1.32 -9.80
C PHE A 145 -32.12 0.15 -9.41
N LEU A 146 -31.13 0.86 -9.95
CA LEU A 146 -30.87 2.25 -9.62
C LEU A 146 -31.70 3.15 -10.55
N PRO A 147 -32.76 3.83 -10.07
CA PRO A 147 -33.72 4.54 -10.94
C PRO A 147 -33.10 5.67 -11.77
N VAL A 148 -31.98 6.22 -11.27
CA VAL A 148 -31.25 7.35 -11.86
C VAL A 148 -30.41 6.93 -13.07
N ILE A 149 -30.05 5.65 -13.18
CA ILE A 149 -29.16 5.17 -14.24
C ILE A 149 -30.02 4.72 -15.44
N SER A 150 -29.86 5.37 -16.58
CA SER A 150 -30.55 4.97 -17.80
C SER A 150 -30.02 3.62 -18.32
N TYR A 151 -30.93 2.81 -18.86
CA TYR A 151 -30.58 1.51 -19.43
C TYR A 151 -29.62 1.66 -20.61
N GLY A 152 -29.75 2.74 -21.39
CA GLY A 152 -28.84 3.05 -22.48
C GLY A 152 -27.40 3.30 -22.04
N LEU A 153 -27.18 3.93 -20.88
CA LEU A 153 -25.83 4.14 -20.35
C LEU A 153 -25.16 2.80 -19.98
N ILE A 154 -25.93 1.89 -19.37
CA ILE A 154 -25.48 0.53 -19.06
C ILE A 154 -25.17 -0.24 -20.36
N ALA A 155 -26.05 -0.16 -21.35
CA ALA A 155 -25.88 -0.80 -22.65
C ALA A 155 -24.63 -0.29 -23.39
N TYR A 156 -24.41 1.03 -23.44
CA TYR A 156 -23.23 1.63 -24.07
C TYR A 156 -21.92 1.20 -23.37
N THR A 157 -21.86 1.32 -22.04
CA THR A 157 -20.67 0.96 -21.26
C THR A 157 -20.31 -0.51 -21.42
N CYS A 158 -21.30 -1.39 -21.45
CA CYS A 158 -21.08 -2.82 -21.70
C CYS A 158 -20.67 -3.12 -23.15
N ALA A 159 -21.26 -2.42 -24.14
CA ALA A 159 -20.90 -2.59 -25.55
C ALA A 159 -19.47 -2.09 -25.86
N LYS A 160 -19.00 -1.03 -25.19
CA LYS A 160 -17.63 -0.51 -25.32
C LYS A 160 -16.58 -1.45 -24.71
N SER A 161 -16.99 -2.28 -23.74
CA SER A 161 -16.09 -3.23 -23.08
C SER A 161 -15.60 -4.37 -24.01
N LYS A 162 -14.67 -5.19 -23.50
CA LYS A 162 -14.15 -6.39 -24.19
C LYS A 162 -15.07 -7.63 -24.07
N MET A 163 -16.30 -7.46 -23.56
CA MET A 163 -17.27 -8.55 -23.45
C MET A 163 -17.58 -9.19 -24.80
N LYS A 164 -17.90 -10.49 -24.79
CA LYS A 164 -18.46 -11.19 -25.96
C LYS A 164 -19.93 -10.79 -26.16
N PHE A 165 -20.38 -10.73 -27.41
CA PHE A 165 -21.76 -10.35 -27.77
C PHE A 165 -22.82 -11.15 -27.01
N THR A 166 -22.67 -12.47 -26.89
CA THR A 166 -23.63 -13.33 -26.19
C THR A 166 -23.76 -12.96 -24.71
N LYS A 167 -22.63 -12.70 -24.05
CA LYS A 167 -22.61 -12.27 -22.65
C LYS A 167 -23.20 -10.86 -22.49
N TYR A 168 -22.90 -9.96 -23.42
CA TYR A 168 -23.48 -8.62 -23.47
C TYR A 168 -25.01 -8.69 -23.53
N ILE A 169 -25.56 -9.33 -24.57
CA ILE A 169 -27.00 -9.32 -24.84
C ILE A 169 -27.79 -10.02 -23.72
N LEU A 170 -27.26 -11.12 -23.17
CA LEU A 170 -27.89 -11.80 -22.02
C LEU A 170 -27.92 -10.89 -20.79
N LEU A 171 -26.81 -10.25 -20.45
CA LEU A 171 -26.73 -9.41 -19.25
C LEU A 171 -27.58 -8.14 -19.38
N THR A 172 -27.56 -7.48 -20.53
CA THR A 172 -28.24 -6.19 -20.72
C THR A 172 -29.72 -6.32 -21.02
N THR A 173 -30.18 -7.49 -21.46
CA THR A 173 -31.61 -7.76 -21.68
C THR A 173 -32.21 -8.48 -20.48
N LEU A 174 -31.67 -9.62 -20.04
CA LEU A 174 -32.26 -10.35 -18.91
C LEU A 174 -32.08 -9.61 -17.57
N GLY A 175 -31.03 -8.79 -17.46
CA GLY A 175 -30.78 -7.98 -16.27
C GLY A 175 -31.85 -6.93 -15.99
N THR A 176 -32.67 -6.56 -16.97
CA THR A 176 -33.75 -5.58 -16.80
C THR A 176 -35.04 -6.18 -16.25
N ILE A 177 -35.20 -7.51 -16.30
CA ILE A 177 -36.45 -8.21 -15.97
C ILE A 177 -37.03 -7.76 -14.62
N PRO A 178 -36.27 -7.73 -13.50
CA PRO A 178 -36.85 -7.34 -12.21
C PRO A 178 -37.40 -5.91 -12.22
N SER A 179 -36.67 -4.97 -12.81
CA SER A 179 -37.11 -3.58 -12.90
C SER A 179 -38.30 -3.41 -13.84
N VAL A 180 -38.36 -4.15 -14.94
CA VAL A 180 -39.49 -4.12 -15.88
C VAL A 180 -40.76 -4.67 -15.21
N ILE A 181 -40.67 -5.77 -14.47
CA ILE A 181 -41.80 -6.33 -13.73
C ILE A 181 -42.34 -5.32 -12.71
N ILE A 182 -41.45 -4.67 -11.95
CA ILE A 182 -41.84 -3.61 -11.00
C ILE A 182 -42.56 -2.48 -11.75
N SER A 183 -41.98 -1.97 -12.84
CA SER A 183 -42.57 -0.86 -13.59
C SER A 183 -43.91 -1.17 -14.24
N ILE A 184 -44.10 -2.38 -14.76
CA ILE A 184 -45.41 -2.80 -15.32
C ILE A 184 -46.44 -2.95 -14.20
N SER A 185 -46.04 -3.53 -13.06
CA SER A 185 -46.92 -3.69 -11.90
C SER A 185 -47.37 -2.33 -11.37
N LEU A 186 -46.49 -1.32 -11.35
CA LEU A 186 -46.86 0.06 -11.02
C LEU A 186 -47.99 0.60 -11.89
N GLY A 187 -47.94 0.34 -13.21
CA GLY A 187 -48.97 0.80 -14.14
C GLY A 187 -50.34 0.20 -13.84
N GLN A 188 -50.40 -1.10 -13.54
CA GLN A 188 -51.64 -1.78 -13.17
C GLN A 188 -52.25 -1.25 -11.86
N LEU A 189 -51.39 -0.77 -10.96
CA LEU A 189 -51.78 -0.22 -9.66
C LEU A 189 -52.17 1.26 -9.71
N ILE A 190 -52.11 1.93 -10.85
CA ILE A 190 -52.61 3.32 -11.00
C ILE A 190 -54.12 3.42 -10.67
N VAL A 191 -54.84 2.28 -10.69
CA VAL A 191 -56.24 2.17 -10.26
C VAL A 191 -56.41 2.20 -8.73
N ASP A 192 -55.35 1.89 -7.95
CA ASP A 192 -55.33 1.92 -6.49
C ASP A 192 -54.40 3.04 -5.99
N GLU A 193 -54.99 4.18 -5.59
CA GLU A 193 -54.26 5.39 -5.19
C GLU A 193 -53.26 5.14 -4.04
N SER A 194 -53.59 4.24 -3.12
CA SER A 194 -52.83 4.03 -1.88
C SER A 194 -51.51 3.29 -2.12
N LEU A 195 -51.54 2.23 -2.92
CA LEU A 195 -50.36 1.42 -3.25
C LEU A 195 -49.46 2.16 -4.26
N PHE A 196 -50.05 2.92 -5.19
CA PHE A 196 -49.33 3.79 -6.13
C PHE A 196 -48.48 4.85 -5.41
N LEU A 197 -49.02 5.52 -4.39
CA LEU A 197 -48.31 6.50 -3.56
C LEU A 197 -47.11 5.89 -2.82
N ILE A 198 -47.27 4.71 -2.23
CA ILE A 198 -46.19 3.99 -1.51
C ILE A 198 -45.02 3.68 -2.45
N LEU A 199 -45.33 3.24 -3.65
CA LEU A 199 -44.35 2.85 -4.65
C LEU A 199 -43.61 4.06 -5.27
N ILE A 200 -44.30 5.19 -5.50
CA ILE A 200 -43.65 6.45 -5.88
C ILE A 200 -42.70 6.91 -4.78
N LEU A 201 -43.14 6.88 -3.52
CA LEU A 201 -42.31 7.27 -2.38
C LEU A 201 -41.05 6.39 -2.28
N ALA A 202 -41.19 5.07 -2.47
CA ALA A 202 -40.07 4.13 -2.50
C ALA A 202 -39.07 4.46 -3.62
N LEU A 203 -39.54 4.78 -4.82
CA LEU A 203 -38.69 5.19 -5.95
C LEU A 203 -38.00 6.54 -5.71
N MET A 204 -38.68 7.49 -5.09
CA MET A 204 -38.09 8.78 -4.70
C MET A 204 -36.97 8.59 -3.68
N ILE A 205 -37.20 7.76 -2.65
CA ILE A 205 -36.18 7.42 -1.64
C ILE A 205 -35.00 6.71 -2.30
N LEU A 206 -35.24 5.73 -3.17
CA LEU A 206 -34.19 4.99 -3.87
C LEU A 206 -33.38 5.90 -4.80
N SER A 207 -34.03 6.86 -5.47
CA SER A 207 -33.38 7.88 -6.30
C SER A 207 -32.52 8.82 -5.46
N PHE A 208 -33.04 9.29 -4.32
CA PHE A 208 -32.31 10.12 -3.37
C PHE A 208 -31.07 9.40 -2.82
N LEU A 209 -31.22 8.15 -2.39
CA LEU A 209 -30.11 7.31 -1.92
C LEU A 209 -29.08 7.10 -3.04
N THR A 210 -29.53 6.83 -4.26
CA THR A 210 -28.63 6.67 -5.43
C THR A 210 -27.83 7.94 -5.68
N LEU A 211 -28.47 9.11 -5.67
CA LEU A 211 -27.79 10.40 -5.84
C LEU A 211 -26.81 10.68 -4.69
N ARG A 212 -27.25 10.47 -3.45
CA ARG A 212 -26.43 10.69 -2.24
C ARG A 212 -25.17 9.84 -2.24
N TYR A 213 -25.26 8.60 -2.71
CA TYR A 213 -24.17 7.63 -2.69
C TYR A 213 -23.52 7.37 -4.07
N TYR A 214 -23.88 8.11 -5.12
CA TYR A 214 -23.41 7.90 -6.49
C TYR A 214 -21.88 7.82 -6.59
N LYS A 215 -21.15 8.74 -5.93
CA LYS A 215 -19.67 8.75 -5.90
C LYS A 215 -19.08 7.50 -5.22
N TYR A 216 -19.76 6.93 -4.24
CA TYR A 216 -19.33 5.67 -3.58
C TYR A 216 -19.63 4.47 -4.47
N ILE A 217 -20.80 4.45 -5.12
CA ILE A 217 -21.18 3.44 -6.09
C ILE A 217 -20.14 3.42 -7.23
N GLN A 218 -19.79 4.56 -7.81
CA GLN A 218 -18.72 4.67 -8.82
C GLN A 218 -17.40 4.03 -8.38
N LYS A 219 -16.94 4.26 -7.13
CA LYS A 219 -15.70 3.66 -6.58
C LYS A 219 -15.73 2.12 -6.52
N LEU A 220 -16.91 1.50 -6.52
CA LEU A 220 -17.02 0.03 -6.57
C LEU A 220 -16.71 -0.55 -7.94
N PHE A 221 -16.80 0.28 -8.99
CA PHE A 221 -16.65 -0.11 -10.38
C PHE A 221 -15.39 0.45 -11.06
N THR A 222 -14.74 1.47 -10.48
CA THR A 222 -13.45 1.96 -10.98
C THR A 222 -12.34 0.94 -10.78
N LYS A 223 -11.46 0.83 -11.79
CA LYS A 223 -10.24 0.04 -11.70
C LYS A 223 -9.35 0.63 -10.61
N LYS A 224 -9.12 -0.13 -9.53
CA LYS A 224 -8.16 0.28 -8.49
C LYS A 224 -6.75 0.27 -9.10
N PRO A 225 -5.89 1.25 -8.76
CA PRO A 225 -4.50 1.22 -9.20
C PRO A 225 -3.85 -0.07 -8.73
N LYS A 226 -2.97 -0.63 -9.58
CA LYS A 226 -2.16 -1.78 -9.20
C LYS A 226 -1.34 -1.40 -7.98
N GLN A 227 -1.50 -2.16 -6.90
CA GLN A 227 -0.75 -1.93 -5.65
C GLN A 227 0.62 -2.61 -5.75
N ASP A 228 1.48 -2.04 -6.59
CA ASP A 228 2.88 -2.41 -6.76
C ASP A 228 3.82 -1.44 -6.02
N MET A 229 5.13 -1.65 -6.14
CA MET A 229 6.11 -0.83 -5.46
C MET A 229 5.99 0.66 -5.80
N LYS A 230 5.80 0.99 -7.08
CA LYS A 230 5.65 2.39 -7.52
C LYS A 230 4.41 3.03 -6.89
N PHE A 231 3.33 2.28 -6.72
CA PHE A 231 2.16 2.74 -5.97
C PHE A 231 2.53 3.04 -4.50
N PHE A 232 3.22 2.14 -3.81
CA PHE A 232 3.58 2.32 -2.40
C PHE A 232 4.56 3.48 -2.17
N GLN A 233 5.52 3.68 -3.08
CA GLN A 233 6.49 4.78 -3.01
C GLN A 233 5.86 6.15 -3.22
N ASN A 234 4.80 6.26 -4.03
CA ASN A 234 4.20 7.55 -4.39
C ASN A 234 2.91 7.88 -3.64
N ASN A 235 2.44 6.97 -2.78
CA ASN A 235 1.20 7.15 -2.06
C ASN A 235 1.40 6.77 -0.60
N VAL A 236 1.26 7.74 0.29
CA VAL A 236 1.01 7.51 1.73
C VAL A 236 -0.48 7.69 2.05
N LYS A 237 -0.94 6.97 3.07
CA LYS A 237 -2.31 7.02 3.60
C LYS A 237 -2.28 7.26 5.10
N GLU A 238 -3.35 7.84 5.62
CA GLU A 238 -3.58 7.77 7.06
C GLU A 238 -3.76 6.31 7.52
N PRO A 239 -3.22 5.94 8.69
CA PRO A 239 -3.38 4.60 9.24
C PRO A 239 -4.86 4.25 9.42
N ASN A 240 -5.33 3.11 8.92
CA ASN A 240 -6.74 2.72 9.04
C ASN A 240 -7.15 2.51 10.51
N LYS A 241 -8.20 3.19 10.99
CA LYS A 241 -8.66 3.16 12.40
C LYS A 241 -8.91 1.74 12.92
N PHE A 242 -9.70 0.96 12.18
CA PHE A 242 -10.07 -0.41 12.59
C PHE A 242 -8.87 -1.34 12.61
N LEU A 243 -8.04 -1.29 11.56
CA LEU A 243 -6.84 -2.13 11.46
C LEU A 243 -5.84 -1.80 12.57
N TYR A 244 -5.63 -0.51 12.84
CA TYR A 244 -4.73 -0.04 13.91
C TYR A 244 -5.24 -0.49 15.29
N TRP A 245 -6.54 -0.34 15.57
CA TRP A 245 -7.15 -0.84 16.81
C TRP A 245 -6.99 -2.36 16.97
N PHE A 246 -7.22 -3.13 15.90
CA PHE A 246 -7.07 -4.58 15.89
C PHE A 246 -5.63 -4.99 16.22
N PHE A 247 -4.64 -4.44 15.51
CA PHE A 247 -3.23 -4.75 15.77
C PHE A 247 -2.77 -4.27 17.14
N LYS A 248 -3.23 -3.11 17.61
CA LYS A 248 -2.98 -2.63 18.98
C LYS A 248 -3.44 -3.65 20.03
N GLY A 249 -4.66 -4.16 19.91
CA GLY A 249 -5.20 -5.19 20.81
C GLY A 249 -4.39 -6.49 20.75
N LEU A 250 -4.09 -6.96 19.55
CA LEU A 250 -3.30 -8.17 19.31
C LEU A 250 -1.88 -8.06 19.91
N LEU A 251 -1.17 -6.97 19.60
CA LEU A 251 0.21 -6.74 20.04
C LEU A 251 0.30 -6.53 21.55
N LYS A 252 -0.66 -5.81 22.15
CA LYS A 252 -0.75 -5.66 23.62
C LYS A 252 -0.94 -7.02 24.30
N LYS A 253 -1.79 -7.90 23.75
CA LYS A 253 -2.01 -9.24 24.33
C LYS A 253 -0.80 -10.15 24.18
N LEU A 254 -0.15 -10.15 23.01
CA LEU A 254 0.94 -11.08 22.69
C LEU A 254 2.31 -10.67 23.25
N TYR A 255 2.61 -9.36 23.27
CA TYR A 255 3.97 -8.88 23.49
C TYR A 255 4.11 -7.96 24.70
N PHE A 256 3.15 -7.07 24.99
CA PHE A 256 3.33 -6.10 26.09
C PHE A 256 3.48 -6.78 27.45
N LYS A 257 2.75 -7.88 27.68
CA LYS A 257 2.91 -8.70 28.90
C LYS A 257 4.26 -9.41 28.99
N LYS A 258 4.91 -9.70 27.86
CA LYS A 258 6.23 -10.34 27.84
C LYS A 258 7.35 -9.36 28.17
N VAL A 259 7.20 -8.09 27.78
CA VAL A 259 8.27 -7.09 27.87
C VAL A 259 8.13 -6.11 29.04
N ASN A 260 7.12 -6.27 29.89
CA ASN A 260 6.87 -5.40 31.06
C ASN A 260 7.15 -3.91 30.79
N LEU A 261 6.48 -3.36 29.77
CA LEU A 261 6.73 -2.01 29.26
C LEU A 261 6.45 -0.95 30.33
N GLN A 262 7.48 -0.22 30.76
CA GLN A 262 7.35 0.93 31.67
C GLN A 262 7.29 2.21 30.84
N LEU A 263 6.22 2.99 31.03
CA LEU A 263 6.00 4.23 30.30
C LEU A 263 6.29 5.42 31.21
N LYS A 264 7.04 6.40 30.70
CA LYS A 264 7.28 7.70 31.34
C LYS A 264 6.87 8.82 30.39
N ASN A 265 6.23 9.85 30.95
CA ASN A 265 5.87 11.09 30.25
C ASN A 265 4.96 10.91 29.02
N VAL A 266 4.10 9.89 28.99
CA VAL A 266 3.16 9.67 27.86
C VAL A 266 2.05 10.72 27.82
N GLU A 267 1.74 11.32 28.97
CA GLU A 267 0.73 12.35 29.17
C GLU A 267 1.02 13.66 28.43
N ILE A 268 2.27 13.89 27.99
CA ILE A 268 2.63 15.05 27.16
C ILE A 268 1.83 15.09 25.85
N PHE A 269 1.28 13.95 25.41
CA PHE A 269 0.47 13.84 24.19
C PHE A 269 -1.04 13.94 24.43
N LYS A 270 -1.48 14.21 25.67
CA LYS A 270 -2.92 14.27 25.98
C LYS A 270 -3.64 15.29 25.08
N ASP A 271 -3.06 16.47 24.93
CA ASP A 271 -3.65 17.62 24.22
C ASP A 271 -2.94 17.93 22.88
N VAL A 272 -2.15 17.00 22.34
CA VAL A 272 -1.34 17.19 21.11
C VAL A 272 -1.88 16.36 19.95
N GLU A 273 -2.75 16.92 19.09
CA GLU A 273 -3.37 16.14 18.02
C GLU A 273 -2.47 15.89 16.79
N GLY A 274 -1.55 16.80 16.47
CA GLY A 274 -0.69 16.74 15.28
C GLY A 274 -0.77 18.02 14.42
N PRO A 275 0.13 18.21 13.44
CA PRO A 275 1.22 17.29 13.06
C PRO A 275 2.41 17.37 14.01
N PHE A 276 3.13 16.27 14.18
CA PHE A 276 4.44 16.25 14.83
C PHE A 276 5.30 15.08 14.33
N ILE A 277 6.60 15.17 14.57
CA ILE A 277 7.59 14.14 14.27
C ILE A 277 7.91 13.39 15.56
N LEU A 278 7.86 12.07 15.53
CA LEU A 278 8.23 11.18 16.64
C LEU A 278 9.49 10.41 16.28
N LEU A 279 10.61 10.86 16.83
CA LEU A 279 11.90 10.16 16.75
C LEU A 279 11.96 9.06 17.80
N TYR A 280 12.66 7.96 17.51
CA TYR A 280 12.96 6.92 18.49
C TYR A 280 14.24 6.18 18.12
N ASN A 281 15.00 5.74 19.11
CA ASN A 281 16.16 4.89 18.89
C ASN A 281 15.74 3.46 18.50
N HIS A 282 16.64 2.70 17.88
CA HIS A 282 16.34 1.43 17.23
C HIS A 282 17.14 0.22 17.75
N PRO A 283 17.11 -0.09 19.06
CA PRO A 283 17.82 -1.23 19.63
C PRO A 283 17.26 -2.62 19.25
N SER A 284 15.97 -2.73 18.89
CA SER A 284 15.27 -4.01 18.78
C SER A 284 14.19 -4.07 17.68
N PHE A 285 13.84 -5.27 17.24
CA PHE A 285 12.86 -5.44 16.17
C PHE A 285 11.47 -4.84 16.46
N PHE A 286 11.09 -4.76 17.74
CA PHE A 286 9.75 -4.34 18.17
C PHE A 286 9.68 -2.88 18.65
N ASP A 287 10.72 -2.07 18.43
CA ASP A 287 10.78 -0.69 18.91
C ASP A 287 9.58 0.15 18.51
N TRP A 288 9.20 0.09 17.23
CA TRP A 288 8.01 0.78 16.69
C TRP A 288 6.72 0.44 17.46
N MET A 289 6.62 -0.78 17.99
CA MET A 289 5.45 -1.23 18.72
C MET A 289 5.40 -0.56 20.11
N TYR A 290 6.55 -0.47 20.80
CA TYR A 290 6.66 0.22 22.07
C TYR A 290 6.37 1.71 21.89
N THR A 291 6.89 2.31 20.83
CA THR A 291 6.80 3.76 20.59
C THR A 291 5.45 4.21 20.05
N PHE A 292 4.72 3.42 19.27
CA PHE A 292 3.51 3.91 18.58
C PHE A 292 2.20 3.52 19.27
N ILE A 293 2.16 2.37 19.94
CA ILE A 293 0.92 1.87 20.55
C ILE A 293 0.48 2.69 21.77
N PRO A 294 1.36 3.17 22.67
CA PRO A 294 0.97 3.98 23.82
C PRO A 294 0.25 5.28 23.46
N LEU A 295 0.48 5.81 22.25
CA LEU A 295 -0.15 7.03 21.76
C LEU A 295 -1.63 6.83 21.34
N TYR A 296 -2.12 5.58 21.26
CA TYR A 296 -3.51 5.31 20.87
C TYR A 296 -4.49 6.11 21.77
N PRO A 297 -5.48 6.85 21.21
CA PRO A 297 -6.08 6.69 19.87
C PRO A 297 -5.35 7.37 18.71
N LYS A 298 -4.26 8.11 18.98
CA LYS A 298 -3.41 8.71 17.95
C LYS A 298 -2.70 7.60 17.16
N ARG A 299 -2.49 7.81 15.87
CA ARG A 299 -2.01 6.80 14.92
C ARG A 299 -0.80 7.33 14.16
N VAL A 300 0.29 6.55 14.16
CA VAL A 300 1.57 6.97 13.59
C VAL A 300 1.74 6.45 12.16
N ASN A 301 2.14 7.33 11.24
CA ASN A 301 2.67 6.96 9.93
C ASN A 301 4.15 6.63 10.07
N ALA A 302 4.57 5.44 9.66
CA ALA A 302 5.94 4.97 9.86
C ALA A 302 6.70 4.85 8.53
N ILE A 303 7.96 5.30 8.53
CA ILE A 303 8.90 5.01 7.46
C ILE A 303 9.45 3.59 7.69
N MET A 304 9.48 2.76 6.65
CA MET A 304 10.07 1.42 6.73
C MET A 304 11.04 1.17 5.57
N ALA A 305 12.02 0.31 5.77
CA ALA A 305 12.94 -0.09 4.70
C ALA A 305 12.18 -0.67 3.50
N TYR A 306 12.63 -0.33 2.29
CA TYR A 306 12.06 -0.78 1.02
C TYR A 306 11.89 -2.31 0.96
N TYR A 307 12.79 -3.07 1.58
CA TYR A 307 12.73 -4.52 1.77
C TYR A 307 11.32 -5.03 2.14
N TYR A 308 10.66 -4.42 3.15
CA TYR A 308 9.35 -4.87 3.65
C TYR A 308 8.22 -4.72 2.62
N PHE A 309 8.41 -3.88 1.60
CA PHE A 309 7.43 -3.64 0.54
C PHE A 309 7.65 -4.54 -0.68
N CYS A 310 8.73 -5.32 -0.74
CA CYS A 310 9.01 -6.26 -1.83
C CYS A 310 8.02 -7.45 -1.85
N ASN A 311 7.43 -7.80 -0.71
CA ASN A 311 6.28 -8.70 -0.65
C ASN A 311 4.96 -7.91 -0.67
N TYR A 312 4.25 -7.92 -1.79
CA TYR A 312 3.05 -7.09 -1.97
C TYR A 312 1.85 -7.51 -1.10
N ARG A 313 1.85 -8.71 -0.51
CA ARG A 313 0.81 -9.07 0.48
C ARG A 313 1.05 -8.33 1.78
N LEU A 314 2.28 -8.37 2.28
CA LEU A 314 2.70 -7.63 3.46
C LEU A 314 2.61 -6.11 3.23
N ALA A 315 3.13 -5.62 2.11
CA ALA A 315 3.10 -4.21 1.72
C ALA A 315 1.69 -3.61 1.76
N LYS A 316 0.66 -4.36 1.33
CA LYS A 316 -0.74 -3.90 1.39
C LYS A 316 -1.24 -3.71 2.81
N VAL A 317 -0.81 -4.54 3.75
CA VAL A 317 -1.17 -4.42 5.17
C VAL A 317 -0.45 -3.21 5.78
N LEU A 318 0.87 -3.13 5.58
CA LEU A 318 1.70 -2.01 6.06
C LEU A 318 1.20 -0.66 5.51
N HIS A 319 0.90 -0.59 4.21
CA HIS A 319 0.38 0.61 3.58
C HIS A 319 -1.02 1.02 4.12
N LYS A 320 -1.86 0.06 4.50
CA LYS A 320 -3.15 0.36 5.19
C LYS A 320 -2.94 0.82 6.63
N LEU A 321 -1.85 0.42 7.27
CA LEU A 321 -1.41 0.93 8.57
C LEU A 321 -0.67 2.27 8.47
N GLY A 322 -0.57 2.85 7.27
CA GLY A 322 0.04 4.16 7.04
C GLY A 322 1.55 4.13 6.86
N CYS A 323 2.16 2.94 6.75
CA CYS A 323 3.58 2.81 6.46
C CYS A 323 3.89 3.06 4.97
N PHE A 324 5.11 3.51 4.67
CA PHE A 324 5.61 3.66 3.31
C PHE A 324 7.11 3.33 3.20
N PRO A 325 7.59 2.85 2.04
CA PRO A 325 8.97 2.43 1.86
C PRO A 325 9.93 3.61 1.75
N LYS A 326 11.16 3.39 2.20
CA LYS A 326 12.32 4.26 1.96
C LYS A 326 13.56 3.42 1.63
N PHE A 327 14.36 3.90 0.68
CA PHE A 327 15.74 3.44 0.48
C PHE A 327 16.65 3.91 1.62
N LEU A 328 17.39 2.98 2.22
CA LEU A 328 18.31 3.28 3.33
C LEU A 328 19.58 3.92 2.79
N TYR A 329 20.12 4.91 3.51
CA TYR A 329 21.41 5.56 3.21
C TYR A 329 21.57 6.16 1.79
N GLN A 330 20.47 6.41 1.09
CA GLN A 330 20.43 7.06 -0.21
C GLN A 330 19.37 8.18 -0.25
N PRO A 331 19.55 9.20 -1.12
CA PRO A 331 18.50 10.13 -1.46
C PRO A 331 17.25 9.41 -2.01
N ASP A 332 16.08 9.74 -1.47
CA ASP A 332 14.80 9.12 -1.88
C ASP A 332 13.70 10.18 -1.95
N ILE A 333 13.54 10.75 -3.15
CA ILE A 333 12.57 11.82 -3.40
C ILE A 333 11.13 11.34 -3.12
N SER A 334 10.81 10.08 -3.43
CA SER A 334 9.48 9.51 -3.20
C SER A 334 9.17 9.44 -1.71
N ALA A 335 10.11 8.98 -0.89
CA ALA A 335 9.97 8.99 0.57
C ALA A 335 9.82 10.42 1.13
N ILE A 336 10.62 11.38 0.67
CA ILE A 336 10.51 12.79 1.09
C ILE A 336 9.14 13.39 0.75
N LYS A 337 8.58 13.09 -0.43
CA LYS A 337 7.22 13.52 -0.81
C LYS A 337 6.17 12.94 0.13
N ASN A 338 6.27 11.66 0.50
CA ASN A 338 5.36 11.04 1.45
C ASN A 338 5.48 11.64 2.85
N ILE A 339 6.71 11.88 3.31
CA ILE A 339 6.99 12.56 4.59
C ILE A 339 6.28 13.91 4.65
N LYS A 340 6.48 14.77 3.64
CA LYS A 340 5.80 16.07 3.55
C LYS A 340 4.27 15.91 3.55
N LYS A 341 3.76 14.92 2.82
CA LYS A 341 2.31 14.65 2.76
C LYS A 341 1.73 14.22 4.11
N VAL A 342 2.48 13.46 4.93
CA VAL A 342 2.05 13.11 6.30
C VAL A 342 1.90 14.38 7.13
N ILE A 343 2.92 15.23 7.16
CA ILE A 343 2.93 16.47 7.96
C ILE A 343 1.83 17.44 7.48
N ASN A 344 1.72 17.66 6.17
CA ASN A 344 0.70 18.56 5.59
C ASN A 344 -0.74 18.09 5.87
N ASN A 345 -0.96 16.79 6.06
CA ASN A 345 -2.26 16.23 6.40
C ASN A 345 -2.54 16.26 7.92
N GLY A 346 -1.69 16.90 8.74
CA GLY A 346 -1.83 16.91 10.19
C GLY A 346 -1.47 15.58 10.87
N GLY A 347 -0.77 14.69 10.17
CA GLY A 347 -0.42 13.35 10.68
C GLY A 347 0.80 13.32 11.60
N ILE A 348 1.02 12.17 12.24
CA ILE A 348 2.18 11.90 13.09
C ILE A 348 3.19 11.07 12.32
N LEU A 349 4.42 11.56 12.19
CA LEU A 349 5.49 10.87 11.45
C LEU A 349 6.49 10.20 12.39
N GLY A 350 6.50 8.86 12.42
CA GLY A 350 7.46 8.07 13.17
C GLY A 350 8.74 7.80 12.37
N ILE A 351 9.90 8.13 12.94
CA ILE A 351 11.21 7.96 12.32
C ILE A 351 12.19 7.34 13.32
N ALA A 352 12.85 6.25 12.91
CA ALA A 352 14.08 5.78 13.56
C ALA A 352 15.29 6.35 12.79
N PRO A 353 15.92 7.45 13.26
CA PRO A 353 16.94 8.13 12.50
C PRO A 353 18.25 7.32 12.37
N GLU A 354 18.43 6.23 13.11
CA GLU A 354 19.56 5.28 12.90
C GLU A 354 19.52 4.60 11.52
N GLY A 355 18.33 4.43 10.93
CA GLY A 355 18.14 3.78 9.64
C GLY A 355 18.38 2.26 9.62
N ARG A 356 18.98 1.70 10.67
CA ARG A 356 19.19 0.26 10.89
C ARG A 356 18.97 -0.11 12.36
N LEU A 357 18.73 -1.39 12.60
CA LEU A 357 18.72 -1.96 13.95
C LEU A 357 20.16 -2.01 14.49
N SER A 358 20.35 -1.64 15.76
CA SER A 358 21.65 -1.79 16.42
C SER A 358 22.05 -3.27 16.48
N ALA A 359 23.29 -3.56 16.12
CA ALA A 359 23.85 -4.91 16.24
C ALA A 359 24.24 -5.24 17.69
N TYR A 360 24.53 -4.22 18.50
CA TYR A 360 25.21 -4.37 19.78
C TYR A 360 24.66 -3.51 20.92
N GLY A 361 23.42 -3.00 20.80
CA GLY A 361 22.68 -2.39 21.92
C GLY A 361 23.12 -0.97 22.30
N GLU A 362 23.80 -0.28 21.41
CA GLU A 362 24.17 1.14 21.56
C GLU A 362 23.92 1.88 20.24
N LEU A 363 23.69 3.19 20.35
CA LEU A 363 23.60 4.09 19.21
C LEU A 363 24.93 4.10 18.45
N GLU A 364 24.90 3.75 17.18
CA GLU A 364 26.08 3.76 16.34
C GLU A 364 26.24 5.11 15.64
N THR A 365 25.33 5.43 14.71
CA THR A 365 25.29 6.73 14.03
C THR A 365 23.86 7.08 13.65
N LEU A 366 23.58 8.38 13.59
CA LEU A 366 22.34 8.90 13.00
C LEU A 366 22.50 9.02 11.48
N ALA A 367 21.41 8.84 10.76
CA ALA A 367 21.37 9.05 9.32
C ALA A 367 21.73 10.52 9.00
N PRO A 368 22.64 10.74 8.04
CA PRO A 368 23.03 12.09 7.64
C PRO A 368 21.83 12.95 7.24
N ALA A 369 21.91 14.26 7.51
CA ALA A 369 20.88 15.24 7.17
C ALA A 369 19.52 15.07 7.89
N THR A 370 19.47 14.32 8.99
CA THR A 370 18.27 14.23 9.84
C THR A 370 17.89 15.62 10.39
N GLU A 371 18.87 16.41 10.81
CA GLU A 371 18.75 17.80 11.26
C GLU A 371 18.15 18.70 10.17
N LYS A 372 18.61 18.56 8.92
CA LYS A 372 18.08 19.30 7.76
C LYS A 372 16.62 18.92 7.49
N LEU A 373 16.29 17.62 7.59
CA LEU A 373 14.93 17.13 7.37
C LEU A 373 13.96 17.69 8.40
N ILE A 374 14.25 17.58 9.71
CA ILE A 374 13.31 18.06 10.74
C ILE A 374 13.16 19.58 10.70
N LYS A 375 14.25 20.32 10.44
CA LYS A 375 14.19 21.78 10.28
C LYS A 375 13.37 22.18 9.06
N HIS A 376 13.54 21.49 7.93
CA HIS A 376 12.74 21.73 6.72
C HIS A 376 11.24 21.47 6.93
N LEU A 377 10.88 20.48 7.75
CA LEU A 377 9.48 20.15 8.03
C LEU A 377 8.82 21.14 9.00
N GLY A 378 9.58 21.75 9.91
CA GLY A 378 9.11 22.81 10.81
C GLY A 378 8.01 22.38 11.79
N ALA A 379 7.76 21.08 11.93
CA ALA A 379 6.79 20.52 12.88
C ALA A 379 7.45 20.24 14.24
N PRO A 380 6.70 20.28 15.36
CA PRO A 380 7.25 19.89 16.66
C PRO A 380 7.88 18.48 16.60
N VAL A 381 9.00 18.30 17.29
CA VAL A 381 9.74 17.04 17.32
C VAL A 381 9.72 16.49 18.73
N TYR A 382 9.20 15.29 18.88
CA TYR A 382 9.25 14.51 20.11
C TYR A 382 10.21 13.34 19.94
N ILE A 383 10.76 12.86 21.05
CA ILE A 383 11.55 11.62 21.11
C ILE A 383 10.84 10.61 22.01
N GLY A 384 10.81 9.35 21.60
CA GLY A 384 10.50 8.20 22.44
C GLY A 384 11.77 7.40 22.65
N LYS A 385 12.42 7.58 23.81
CA LYS A 385 13.69 6.93 24.14
C LYS A 385 13.43 5.56 24.76
N ILE A 386 13.90 4.52 24.08
CA ILE A 386 13.78 3.12 24.46
C ILE A 386 15.06 2.71 25.19
N SER A 387 14.92 2.07 26.35
CA SER A 387 16.02 1.45 27.09
C SER A 387 15.68 0.00 27.47
N GLY A 388 16.67 -0.89 27.38
CA GLY A 388 16.50 -2.33 27.63
C GLY A 388 15.81 -3.09 26.48
N GLY A 389 15.47 -2.38 25.39
CA GLY A 389 14.82 -2.97 24.21
C GLY A 389 15.67 -4.04 23.55
N TYR A 390 16.99 -3.82 23.45
CA TYR A 390 17.94 -4.70 22.78
C TYR A 390 17.85 -6.15 23.30
N PHE A 391 17.72 -6.32 24.61
CA PHE A 391 17.68 -7.61 25.28
C PHE A 391 16.39 -8.41 25.07
N THR A 392 15.33 -7.80 24.54
CA THR A 392 14.06 -8.52 24.31
C THR A 392 14.03 -9.24 22.97
N LYS A 393 14.38 -8.55 21.88
CA LYS A 393 14.46 -9.12 20.54
C LYS A 393 15.57 -8.44 19.75
N PRO A 394 16.84 -8.76 20.06
CA PRO A 394 17.96 -8.25 19.28
C PRO A 394 17.94 -8.86 17.88
N LYS A 395 18.73 -8.27 16.99
CA LYS A 395 18.82 -8.66 15.58
C LYS A 395 19.19 -10.12 15.35
N TRP A 396 20.03 -10.68 16.22
CA TRP A 396 20.60 -12.03 16.09
C TRP A 396 19.77 -13.14 16.74
N ALA A 397 18.89 -12.79 17.68
CA ALA A 397 18.10 -13.80 18.39
C ALA A 397 16.93 -14.29 17.54
N ALA A 398 16.63 -15.58 17.54
CA ALA A 398 15.46 -16.11 16.82
C ALA A 398 14.13 -15.72 17.48
N ASN A 399 14.09 -15.74 18.83
CA ASN A 399 12.87 -15.59 19.61
C ASN A 399 12.87 -14.34 20.48
N ILE A 400 11.67 -13.89 20.88
CA ILE A 400 11.51 -12.82 21.87
C ILE A 400 11.72 -13.36 23.28
N ARG A 401 12.51 -12.64 24.08
CA ARG A 401 12.77 -12.90 25.51
C ARG A 401 11.87 -12.02 26.36
N ARG A 402 11.46 -12.55 27.51
CA ARG A 402 10.65 -11.82 28.49
C ARG A 402 11.57 -10.98 29.36
N GLY A 403 11.18 -9.75 29.64
CA GLY A 403 12.02 -8.81 30.39
C GLY A 403 11.28 -7.51 30.65
N ARG A 404 12.04 -6.42 30.78
CA ARG A 404 11.54 -5.05 30.95
C ARG A 404 12.09 -4.16 29.84
N VAL A 405 11.23 -3.28 29.34
CA VAL A 405 11.60 -2.20 28.43
C VAL A 405 11.09 -0.90 29.02
N ASP A 406 11.95 0.10 29.10
CA ASP A 406 11.59 1.44 29.54
C ASP A 406 11.43 2.33 28.31
N LEU A 407 10.35 3.11 28.29
CA LEU A 407 10.08 4.07 27.23
C LEU A 407 9.72 5.42 27.83
N GLU A 408 10.53 6.42 27.51
CA GLU A 408 10.38 7.78 27.98
C GLU A 408 10.15 8.73 26.82
N TYR A 409 9.11 9.55 26.92
CA TYR A 409 8.81 10.58 25.94
C TYR A 409 9.28 11.96 26.39
N GLU A 410 9.82 12.73 25.45
CA GLU A 410 10.26 14.11 25.69
C GLU A 410 9.95 14.97 24.45
N LEU A 411 9.58 16.23 24.65
CA LEU A 411 9.57 17.23 23.59
C LEU A 411 11.02 17.65 23.31
N LEU A 412 11.50 17.38 22.11
CA LEU A 412 12.88 17.67 21.71
C LEU A 412 13.05 19.06 21.10
N PHE A 413 12.14 19.44 20.20
CA PHE A 413 12.16 20.76 19.55
C PHE A 413 10.73 21.28 19.34
N THR A 414 10.51 22.53 19.69
CA THR A 414 9.34 23.29 19.25
C THR A 414 9.52 23.78 17.80
N PRO A 415 8.45 24.21 17.10
CA PRO A 415 8.59 24.88 15.82
C PRO A 415 9.47 26.13 15.87
N GLU A 416 9.51 26.83 17.02
CA GLU A 416 10.34 28.01 17.21
C GLU A 416 11.82 27.65 17.38
N ASP A 417 12.13 26.57 18.09
CA ASP A 417 13.49 26.02 18.16
C ASP A 417 14.02 25.69 16.75
N LEU A 418 13.19 25.06 15.91
CA LEU A 418 13.59 24.68 14.56
C LEU A 418 13.83 25.90 13.64
N LYS A 419 13.16 27.02 13.87
CA LYS A 419 13.39 28.27 13.13
C LYS A 419 14.68 28.94 13.57
N THR A 420 14.90 29.03 14.87
CA THR A 420 15.95 29.86 15.49
C THR A 420 17.30 29.17 15.57
N LYS A 421 17.36 27.88 15.95
CA LYS A 421 18.62 27.15 16.12
C LYS A 421 19.30 26.85 14.79
N SER A 422 20.63 26.92 14.75
CA SER A 422 21.44 26.49 13.60
C SER A 422 21.35 24.98 13.36
N LEU A 423 21.76 24.52 12.18
CA LEU A 423 21.79 23.08 11.87
C LEU A 423 22.76 22.31 12.79
N GLU A 424 23.88 22.93 13.16
CA GLU A 424 24.89 22.35 14.04
C GLU A 424 24.36 22.17 15.48
N GLU A 425 23.67 23.18 16.02
CA GLU A 425 23.03 23.08 17.34
C GLU A 425 21.96 21.97 17.36
N ILE A 426 21.12 21.91 16.32
CA ILE A 426 20.11 20.85 16.19
C ILE A 426 20.78 19.47 16.13
N ASN A 427 21.83 19.32 15.31
CA ASN A 427 22.56 18.06 15.21
C ASN A 427 23.22 17.66 16.54
N THR A 428 23.80 18.60 17.27
CA THR A 428 24.42 18.37 18.58
C THR A 428 23.39 17.88 19.61
N ILE A 429 22.24 18.56 19.68
CA ILE A 429 21.14 18.17 20.59
C ILE A 429 20.59 16.79 20.20
N LEU A 430 20.36 16.56 18.89
CA LEU A 430 19.88 15.27 18.37
C LEU A 430 20.80 14.12 18.79
N ASN A 431 22.11 14.21 18.50
CA ASN A 431 23.06 13.15 18.84
C ASN A 431 23.09 12.88 20.35
N LYS A 432 23.11 13.94 21.17
CA LYS A 432 23.09 13.80 22.64
C LYS A 432 21.81 13.12 23.15
N LYS A 433 20.65 13.52 22.65
CA LYS A 433 19.34 13.05 23.14
C LYS A 433 19.00 11.64 22.63
N MET A 434 19.38 11.33 21.39
CA MET A 434 19.21 10.01 20.79
C MET A 434 20.16 8.96 21.35
N TYR A 435 21.31 9.36 21.92
CA TYR A 435 22.29 8.41 22.45
C TYR A 435 21.70 7.52 23.54
N TYR A 436 21.91 6.21 23.40
CA TYR A 436 21.52 5.18 24.35
C TYR A 436 22.59 4.10 24.41
N ASN A 437 22.66 3.41 25.54
CA ASN A 437 23.51 2.25 25.76
C ASN A 437 22.75 1.27 26.67
N ASP A 438 22.21 0.21 26.07
CA ASP A 438 21.37 -0.75 26.79
C ASP A 438 22.20 -1.57 27.80
N PHE A 439 23.49 -1.81 27.54
CA PHE A 439 24.39 -2.47 28.51
C PHE A 439 24.65 -1.62 29.75
N LYS A 440 24.80 -0.30 29.58
CA LYS A 440 24.88 0.63 30.71
C LYS A 440 23.57 0.62 31.51
N TRP A 441 22.43 0.73 30.83
CA TRP A 441 21.12 0.65 31.47
C TRP A 441 20.93 -0.67 32.23
N GLN A 442 21.40 -1.79 31.67
CA GLN A 442 21.30 -3.10 32.30
C GLN A 442 22.14 -3.21 33.57
N LYS A 443 23.37 -2.66 33.56
CA LYS A 443 24.24 -2.59 34.75
C LYS A 443 23.60 -1.80 35.89
N GLU A 444 22.90 -0.71 35.56
CA GLU A 444 22.22 0.17 36.52
C GLU A 444 20.91 -0.44 37.05
N ASN A 445 20.14 -1.13 36.21
CA ASN A 445 18.78 -1.58 36.55
C ASN A 445 18.70 -3.07 36.93
N LYS A 446 19.72 -3.88 36.60
CA LYS A 446 19.85 -5.31 36.91
C LYS A 446 18.57 -6.11 36.59
N VAL A 447 18.04 -5.93 35.39
CA VAL A 447 16.79 -6.59 34.98
C VAL A 447 17.05 -8.05 34.62
N TYR A 448 16.33 -8.97 35.24
CA TYR A 448 16.37 -10.38 34.89
C TYR A 448 15.56 -10.65 33.61
N PHE A 449 16.20 -11.23 32.59
CA PHE A 449 15.52 -11.64 31.35
C PHE A 449 15.24 -13.15 31.38
N LYS A 450 13.98 -13.53 31.08
CA LYS A 450 13.53 -14.93 31.02
C LYS A 450 13.35 -15.40 29.59
N GLY A 451 13.90 -16.58 29.29
CA GLY A 451 13.82 -17.26 28.02
C GLY A 451 14.78 -18.43 28.00
N ASP A 452 14.89 -19.09 26.86
CA ASP A 452 15.83 -20.19 26.64
C ASP A 452 16.79 -19.78 25.52
N LYS A 453 17.93 -20.46 25.41
CA LYS A 453 18.87 -20.29 24.30
C LYS A 453 19.36 -18.85 24.15
N PHE A 454 19.93 -18.29 25.23
CA PHE A 454 20.35 -16.90 25.26
C PHE A 454 21.52 -16.60 24.34
N ALA A 455 22.45 -17.53 24.18
CA ALA A 455 23.62 -17.35 23.32
C ALA A 455 23.32 -17.64 21.84
N GLU A 456 22.29 -18.45 21.54
CA GLU A 456 22.00 -18.88 20.16
C GLU A 456 21.79 -17.70 19.22
N GLY A 457 22.64 -17.66 18.19
CA GLY A 457 22.64 -16.66 17.14
C GLY A 457 23.71 -15.59 17.31
N LEU A 458 24.38 -15.47 18.47
CA LEU A 458 25.45 -14.48 18.68
C LEU A 458 26.64 -14.69 17.74
N GLU A 459 26.97 -15.91 17.36
CA GLU A 459 27.99 -16.24 16.36
C GLU A 459 27.74 -15.59 14.98
N ASN A 460 26.52 -15.13 14.72
CA ASN A 460 26.15 -14.43 13.49
C ASN A 460 26.41 -12.93 13.55
N ILE A 461 26.81 -12.40 14.71
CA ILE A 461 27.22 -11.00 14.89
C ILE A 461 28.60 -10.84 15.55
N LEU A 462 29.03 -11.82 16.35
CA LEU A 462 30.34 -11.91 17.00
C LEU A 462 31.15 -12.99 16.28
N TYR A 463 32.00 -12.58 15.35
CA TYR A 463 32.71 -13.51 14.46
C TYR A 463 34.22 -13.57 14.70
N VAL A 464 34.81 -12.64 15.45
CA VAL A 464 36.25 -12.66 15.78
C VAL A 464 36.41 -13.18 17.21
N CYS A 465 37.19 -14.24 17.40
CA CYS A 465 37.50 -14.72 18.75
C CYS A 465 38.37 -13.70 19.52
N PRO A 466 38.02 -13.32 20.76
CA PRO A 466 38.78 -12.33 21.52
C PRO A 466 40.07 -12.92 22.13
N GLU A 467 40.21 -14.24 22.17
CA GLU A 467 41.41 -14.91 22.69
C GLU A 467 42.45 -15.19 21.61
N CYS A 468 42.03 -15.78 20.48
CA CYS A 468 42.95 -16.21 19.42
C CYS A 468 42.87 -15.38 18.13
N GLU A 469 41.95 -14.42 18.04
CA GLU A 469 41.70 -13.57 16.86
C GLU A 469 41.30 -14.32 15.57
N ASN A 470 41.09 -15.63 15.62
CA ASN A 470 40.55 -16.38 14.49
C ASN A 470 39.10 -15.96 14.19
N GLU A 471 38.80 -15.80 12.91
CA GLU A 471 37.48 -15.45 12.42
C GLU A 471 36.58 -16.67 12.19
N PHE A 472 35.28 -16.50 12.43
CA PHE A 472 34.22 -17.46 12.17
C PHE A 472 34.41 -18.84 12.85
N THR A 473 35.15 -18.87 13.95
CA THR A 473 35.37 -20.04 14.82
C THR A 473 34.42 -20.08 16.03
N ILE A 474 33.63 -19.03 16.24
CA ILE A 474 32.66 -18.95 17.33
C ILE A 474 31.44 -19.81 17.02
N HIS A 475 31.02 -20.58 18.01
CA HIS A 475 29.83 -21.42 17.99
C HIS A 475 29.04 -21.21 19.27
N THR A 476 27.71 -21.19 19.16
CA THR A 476 26.84 -21.07 20.33
C THR A 476 25.85 -22.21 20.40
N LYS A 477 25.47 -22.58 21.62
CA LYS A 477 24.43 -23.56 21.91
C LYS A 477 23.85 -23.27 23.27
N ASP A 478 22.53 -23.20 23.36
CA ASP A 478 21.82 -22.82 24.58
C ASP A 478 22.34 -21.46 25.12
N ASN A 479 23.05 -21.47 26.24
CA ASN A 479 23.65 -20.27 26.85
C ASN A 479 25.19 -20.25 26.70
N GLN A 480 25.78 -21.25 26.06
CA GLN A 480 27.22 -21.40 25.91
C GLN A 480 27.73 -20.78 24.60
N ILE A 481 28.92 -20.20 24.65
CA ILE A 481 29.68 -19.63 23.52
C ILE A 481 31.07 -20.25 23.58
N LYS A 482 31.48 -20.94 22.51
CA LYS A 482 32.77 -21.64 22.41
C LYS A 482 33.52 -21.29 21.14
N CYS A 483 34.84 -21.40 21.16
CA CYS A 483 35.68 -21.33 19.97
C CYS A 483 36.06 -22.74 19.49
N SER A 484 36.07 -22.98 18.18
CA SER A 484 36.57 -24.23 17.60
C SER A 484 38.10 -24.27 17.41
N HIS A 485 38.82 -23.20 17.78
CA HIS A 485 40.26 -23.05 17.57
C HIS A 485 41.06 -22.87 18.88
N CYS A 486 40.45 -22.38 19.95
CA CYS A 486 41.09 -22.23 21.26
C CYS A 486 40.12 -22.66 22.38
N ASP A 487 40.60 -22.63 23.63
CA ASP A 487 39.86 -23.10 24.81
C ASP A 487 38.82 -22.10 25.35
N LEU A 488 38.41 -21.11 24.53
CA LEU A 488 37.37 -20.14 24.89
C LEU A 488 36.06 -20.87 25.24
N ASP A 489 35.61 -20.69 26.48
CA ASP A 489 34.34 -21.18 26.99
C ASP A 489 33.67 -20.09 27.85
N ILE A 490 32.50 -19.62 27.39
CA ILE A 490 31.76 -18.52 28.01
C ILE A 490 30.29 -18.92 28.16
N THR A 491 29.72 -18.66 29.34
CA THR A 491 28.28 -18.73 29.56
C THR A 491 27.67 -17.33 29.54
N LEU A 492 26.62 -17.11 28.76
CA LEU A 492 25.81 -15.88 28.80
C LEU A 492 24.65 -16.07 29.78
N ASN A 493 24.66 -15.29 30.86
CA ASN A 493 23.63 -15.40 31.90
C ASN A 493 22.36 -14.57 31.58
N ASN A 494 21.35 -14.70 32.44
CA ASN A 494 20.05 -14.01 32.29
C ASN A 494 20.10 -12.48 32.47
N TYR A 495 21.24 -11.94 32.89
CA TYR A 495 21.52 -10.51 32.98
C TYR A 495 22.30 -9.97 31.78
N TYR A 496 22.56 -10.83 30.78
CA TYR A 496 23.39 -10.53 29.60
C TYR A 496 24.87 -10.24 29.92
N GLU A 497 25.38 -10.88 30.97
CA GLU A 497 26.78 -10.83 31.36
C GLU A 497 27.49 -12.11 30.92
N PHE A 498 28.76 -11.99 30.55
CA PHE A 498 29.60 -13.13 30.23
C PHE A 498 30.24 -13.70 31.50
N GLU A 499 30.02 -14.98 31.74
CA GLU A 499 30.67 -15.77 32.78
C GLU A 499 31.76 -16.63 32.13
N SER A 500 33.02 -16.37 32.48
CA SER A 500 34.17 -17.11 31.95
C SER A 500 35.28 -17.21 32.98
N ASN A 501 36.11 -18.25 32.84
CA ASN A 501 37.33 -18.43 33.62
C ASN A 501 38.46 -17.50 33.14
N ASN A 502 38.38 -17.00 31.90
CA ASN A 502 39.36 -16.06 31.36
C ASN A 502 38.91 -14.62 31.61
N LYS A 503 39.73 -13.84 32.33
CA LYS A 503 39.45 -12.44 32.66
C LYS A 503 39.80 -11.46 31.53
N ASN A 504 40.49 -11.92 30.47
CA ASN A 504 40.95 -11.06 29.38
C ASN A 504 39.97 -11.01 28.19
N ILE A 505 38.72 -11.45 28.37
CA ILE A 505 37.67 -11.35 27.35
C ILE A 505 36.87 -10.05 27.52
N PRO A 506 36.21 -9.56 26.45
CA PRO A 506 35.27 -8.44 26.57
C PRO A 506 34.18 -8.70 27.61
N GLU A 507 33.77 -7.68 28.38
CA GLU A 507 32.77 -7.84 29.45
C GLU A 507 31.35 -8.09 28.92
N THR A 508 31.02 -7.51 27.76
CA THR A 508 29.67 -7.55 27.19
C THR A 508 29.67 -7.83 25.68
N ILE A 509 28.52 -8.19 25.13
CA ILE A 509 28.32 -8.33 23.67
C ILE A 509 28.71 -7.04 22.94
N LYS A 510 28.41 -5.87 23.54
CA LYS A 510 28.86 -4.57 23.01
C LYS A 510 30.37 -4.50 22.92
N ASP A 511 31.07 -4.78 24.02
CA ASP A 511 32.53 -4.66 24.06
C ASP A 511 33.20 -5.63 23.09
N TRP A 512 32.64 -6.83 22.91
CA TRP A 512 33.08 -7.79 21.90
C TRP A 512 32.84 -7.27 20.48
N TYR A 513 31.65 -6.71 20.21
CA TYR A 513 31.38 -6.12 18.90
C TYR A 513 32.28 -4.90 18.60
N LEU A 514 32.65 -4.11 19.61
CA LEU A 514 33.60 -3.01 19.44
C LEU A 514 35.05 -3.50 19.25
N PHE A 515 35.42 -4.61 19.89
CA PHE A 515 36.68 -5.31 19.64
C PHE A 515 36.82 -5.71 18.17
N GLN A 516 35.81 -6.36 17.56
CA GLN A 516 35.87 -6.72 16.13
C GLN A 516 35.90 -5.50 15.20
N LYS A 517 35.24 -4.38 15.56
CA LYS A 517 35.37 -3.13 14.79
C LYS A 517 36.80 -2.60 14.82
N SER A 518 37.45 -2.67 15.99
CA SER A 518 38.83 -2.25 16.18
C SER A 518 39.82 -3.18 15.47
N TYR A 519 39.54 -4.49 15.49
CA TYR A 519 40.27 -5.51 14.74
C TYR A 519 40.24 -5.23 13.22
N GLU A 520 39.05 -5.00 12.65
CA GLU A 520 38.94 -4.68 11.22
C GLU A 520 39.51 -3.31 10.86
N ALA A 521 39.38 -2.31 11.74
CA ALA A 521 40.01 -1.00 11.54
C ALA A 521 41.54 -1.09 11.39
N LYS A 522 42.20 -2.05 12.05
CA LYS A 522 43.62 -2.34 11.84
C LYS A 522 43.87 -3.10 10.54
N ASN A 523 43.02 -4.08 10.22
CA ASN A 523 43.18 -4.91 9.03
C ASN A 523 43.08 -4.11 7.72
N ILE A 524 42.16 -3.14 7.64
CA ILE A 524 41.98 -2.31 6.42
C ILE A 524 43.19 -1.41 6.11
N LEU A 525 44.13 -1.26 7.04
CA LEU A 525 45.37 -0.49 6.83
C LEU A 525 46.47 -1.31 6.14
N LYS A 526 46.30 -2.64 6.03
CA LYS A 526 47.26 -3.50 5.32
C LYS A 526 47.27 -3.14 3.83
N PRO A 527 48.45 -3.12 3.17
CA PRO A 527 48.53 -2.86 1.73
C PRO A 527 47.64 -3.82 0.93
N ASN A 528 46.90 -3.29 -0.04
CA ASN A 528 46.01 -4.08 -0.91
C ASN A 528 44.92 -4.88 -0.17
N TYR A 529 44.46 -4.39 0.99
CA TYR A 529 43.36 -5.04 1.69
C TYR A 529 42.09 -5.10 0.82
N GLN A 530 41.50 -6.29 0.73
CA GLN A 530 40.23 -6.52 0.05
C GLN A 530 39.45 -7.62 0.76
N LEU A 531 38.15 -7.38 0.97
CA LEU A 531 37.21 -8.39 1.43
C LEU A 531 36.49 -8.98 0.22
N THR A 532 36.61 -10.29 0.00
CA THR A 532 36.00 -10.95 -1.17
C THR A 532 35.17 -12.17 -0.76
N THR A 533 34.00 -12.37 -1.38
CA THR A 533 33.21 -13.59 -1.23
C THR A 533 32.40 -13.90 -2.49
N GLU A 534 32.18 -15.18 -2.75
CA GLU A 534 31.13 -15.63 -3.66
C GLU A 534 29.76 -15.30 -3.07
N VAL A 535 28.84 -14.81 -3.91
CA VAL A 535 27.47 -14.43 -3.56
C VAL A 535 26.46 -14.95 -4.57
N THR A 536 25.26 -15.23 -4.07
CA THR A 536 24.04 -15.25 -4.89
C THR A 536 23.42 -13.86 -4.88
N LEU A 537 23.15 -13.31 -6.07
CA LEU A 537 22.47 -12.02 -6.22
C LEU A 537 20.95 -12.24 -6.31
N LYS A 538 20.22 -11.55 -5.43
CA LYS A 538 18.76 -11.47 -5.48
C LYS A 538 18.32 -10.02 -5.74
N LEU A 539 17.23 -9.86 -6.49
CA LEU A 539 16.55 -8.59 -6.71
C LEU A 539 15.06 -8.70 -6.33
N PRO A 540 14.38 -7.57 -6.03
CA PRO A 540 12.94 -7.56 -5.78
C PRO A 540 12.17 -8.19 -6.95
N ASP A 541 11.29 -9.17 -6.67
CA ASP A 541 10.43 -9.78 -7.68
C ASP A 541 9.42 -8.74 -8.22
N PRO A 542 9.37 -8.45 -9.54
CA PRO A 542 8.40 -7.53 -10.13
C PRO A 542 6.92 -7.90 -9.87
N LYS A 543 6.65 -9.16 -9.54
CA LYS A 543 5.31 -9.67 -9.16
C LYS A 543 5.02 -9.48 -7.66
N GLY A 544 6.00 -9.04 -6.88
CA GLY A 544 5.87 -8.72 -5.46
C GLY A 544 5.81 -9.95 -4.55
N LYS A 545 6.57 -11.00 -4.86
CA LYS A 545 6.69 -12.20 -4.00
C LYS A 545 7.89 -12.14 -3.05
N GLY A 546 8.50 -10.96 -2.85
CA GLY A 546 9.75 -10.80 -2.12
C GLY A 546 10.91 -10.65 -3.09
N PHE A 547 11.89 -11.55 -3.01
CA PHE A 547 13.11 -11.51 -3.81
C PHE A 547 13.23 -12.73 -4.72
N ALA A 548 13.77 -12.54 -5.91
CA ALA A 548 14.10 -13.59 -6.87
C ALA A 548 15.62 -13.67 -7.05
N ILE A 549 16.15 -14.89 -7.17
CA ILE A 549 17.54 -15.10 -7.59
C ILE A 549 17.64 -14.66 -9.05
N VAL A 550 18.58 -13.77 -9.34
CA VAL A 550 18.82 -13.27 -10.70
C VAL A 550 20.24 -13.55 -11.17
N GLY A 551 21.12 -14.03 -10.30
CA GLY A 551 22.48 -14.38 -10.70
C GLY A 551 23.37 -14.78 -9.55
N SER A 552 24.65 -14.98 -9.88
CA SER A 552 25.70 -15.40 -8.95
C SER A 552 27.02 -14.79 -9.39
N GLY A 553 27.92 -14.53 -8.44
CA GLY A 553 29.20 -13.93 -8.76
C GLY A 553 30.05 -13.72 -7.52
N VAL A 554 31.01 -12.80 -7.64
CA VAL A 554 31.93 -12.44 -6.57
C VAL A 554 31.71 -10.98 -6.22
N THR A 555 31.57 -10.68 -4.93
CA THR A 555 31.68 -9.32 -4.41
C THR A 555 33.05 -9.10 -3.81
N THR A 556 33.62 -7.93 -4.07
CA THR A 556 34.88 -7.45 -3.51
C THR A 556 34.66 -6.05 -2.92
N LEU A 557 35.13 -5.82 -1.71
CA LEU A 557 35.07 -4.53 -1.02
C LEU A 557 36.48 -4.07 -0.65
N ASN A 558 36.83 -2.84 -1.05
CA ASN A 558 38.11 -2.19 -0.76
C ASN A 558 37.93 -0.66 -0.66
N GLU A 559 39.03 0.10 -0.65
CA GLU A 559 39.03 1.57 -0.55
C GLU A 559 38.30 2.30 -1.70
N ASN A 560 38.09 1.65 -2.85
CA ASN A 560 37.32 2.23 -3.95
C ASN A 560 35.80 1.99 -3.79
N GLY A 561 35.42 1.05 -2.93
CA GLY A 561 34.03 0.68 -2.67
C GLY A 561 33.73 -0.79 -2.91
N LEU A 562 32.45 -1.10 -3.12
CA LEU A 562 31.98 -2.46 -3.37
C LEU A 562 31.86 -2.71 -4.87
N LYS A 563 32.46 -3.81 -5.34
CA LYS A 563 32.37 -4.30 -6.71
C LYS A 563 31.72 -5.67 -6.74
N TYR A 564 30.81 -5.90 -7.66
CA TYR A 564 30.22 -7.19 -7.97
C TYR A 564 30.58 -7.56 -9.41
N VAL A 565 31.13 -8.75 -9.62
CA VAL A 565 31.40 -9.33 -10.94
C VAL A 565 30.72 -10.70 -11.02
N GLY A 566 29.80 -10.88 -11.96
CA GLY A 566 29.01 -12.10 -12.03
C GLY A 566 27.96 -12.08 -13.12
N THR A 567 26.88 -12.81 -12.91
CA THR A 567 25.74 -12.86 -13.83
C THR A 567 24.55 -12.07 -13.30
N LEU A 568 23.76 -11.50 -14.20
CA LEU A 568 22.45 -10.91 -13.92
C LEU A 568 21.53 -11.28 -15.08
N ASN A 569 20.50 -12.09 -14.81
CA ASN A 569 19.59 -12.64 -15.80
C ASN A 569 20.32 -13.32 -16.98
N ASN A 570 21.36 -14.12 -16.67
CA ASN A 570 22.24 -14.83 -17.61
C ASN A 570 23.20 -13.94 -18.42
N GLU A 571 23.28 -12.64 -18.15
CA GLU A 571 24.27 -11.74 -18.76
C GLU A 571 25.40 -11.48 -17.77
N THR A 572 26.65 -11.50 -18.25
CA THR A 572 27.80 -11.12 -17.42
C THR A 572 27.77 -9.61 -17.17
N VAL A 573 27.83 -9.22 -15.91
CA VAL A 573 27.78 -7.82 -15.49
C VAL A 573 28.85 -7.52 -14.45
N THR A 574 29.31 -6.27 -14.47
CA THR A 574 30.09 -5.65 -13.40
C THR A 574 29.27 -4.50 -12.82
N LYS A 575 29.10 -4.48 -11.49
CA LYS A 575 28.46 -3.40 -10.74
C LYS A 575 29.44 -2.83 -9.74
N GLU A 576 29.55 -1.51 -9.69
CA GLU A 576 30.47 -0.80 -8.80
C GLU A 576 29.69 0.22 -7.98
N PHE A 577 29.96 0.25 -6.68
CA PHE A 577 29.32 1.13 -5.70
C PHE A 577 30.42 1.84 -4.92
N LYS A 578 30.65 3.12 -5.23
CA LYS A 578 31.68 3.94 -4.58
C LYS A 578 31.42 4.11 -3.09
N LEU A 579 32.46 4.13 -2.25
CA LEU A 579 32.34 4.29 -0.79
C LEU A 579 31.48 5.49 -0.38
N GLN A 580 31.65 6.65 -1.03
CA GLN A 580 30.86 7.86 -0.80
C GLN A 580 29.33 7.65 -0.91
N ASN A 581 28.89 6.63 -1.65
CA ASN A 581 27.48 6.30 -1.86
C ASN A 581 26.99 5.18 -0.92
N ILE A 582 27.85 4.54 -0.13
CA ILE A 582 27.49 3.42 0.76
C ILE A 582 28.00 3.67 2.19
N PRO A 583 27.52 4.72 2.87
CA PRO A 583 28.01 5.10 4.20
C PRO A 583 27.78 4.01 5.25
N ALA A 584 26.84 3.09 4.99
CA ALA A 584 26.68 1.86 5.73
C ALA A 584 26.15 0.77 4.79
N ILE A 585 26.56 -0.48 5.04
CA ILE A 585 25.98 -1.67 4.43
C ILE A 585 25.09 -2.36 5.48
N PRO A 586 23.75 -2.29 5.34
CA PRO A 586 22.85 -3.10 6.14
C PRO A 586 23.10 -4.58 5.93
N PHE A 587 22.83 -5.39 6.96
CA PHE A 587 22.96 -6.84 6.88
C PHE A 587 21.81 -7.54 7.59
N GLY A 588 21.49 -8.76 7.19
CA GLY A 588 20.72 -9.72 7.99
C GLY A 588 21.68 -10.71 8.66
N ALA A 589 21.50 -10.96 9.96
CA ALA A 589 22.33 -11.94 10.67
C ALA A 589 22.09 -13.34 10.09
N ASN A 590 23.16 -14.02 9.66
CA ASN A 590 23.10 -15.31 8.96
C ASN A 590 22.23 -15.30 7.70
N GLU A 591 22.22 -14.20 6.95
CA GLU A 591 21.30 -14.07 5.81
C GLU A 591 21.96 -13.39 4.60
N ASN A 592 22.25 -12.10 4.69
CA ASN A 592 22.58 -11.28 3.52
C ASN A 592 23.25 -9.96 3.93
N PHE A 593 23.78 -9.24 2.95
CA PHE A 593 24.04 -7.81 3.05
C PHE A 593 23.41 -7.05 1.87
N GLU A 594 23.03 -5.80 2.14
CA GLU A 594 22.19 -4.99 1.25
C GLU A 594 22.94 -3.77 0.73
N VAL A 595 22.79 -3.47 -0.56
CA VAL A 595 23.24 -2.21 -1.15
C VAL A 595 22.06 -1.55 -1.86
N TYR A 596 21.79 -0.30 -1.49
CA TYR A 596 20.79 0.54 -2.14
C TYR A 596 21.50 1.45 -3.13
N HIS A 597 21.16 1.37 -4.41
CA HIS A 597 21.76 2.21 -5.46
C HIS A 597 20.82 2.34 -6.66
N ASP A 598 20.73 3.53 -7.25
CA ASP A 598 19.88 3.84 -8.42
C ASP A 598 18.44 3.30 -8.31
N ASN A 599 17.79 3.58 -7.18
CA ASN A 599 16.44 3.11 -6.86
C ASN A 599 16.27 1.57 -6.91
N THR A 600 17.37 0.83 -6.73
CA THR A 600 17.39 -0.63 -6.72
C THR A 600 18.00 -1.11 -5.40
N LEU A 601 17.37 -2.12 -4.81
CA LEU A 601 17.91 -2.86 -3.69
C LEU A 601 18.63 -4.11 -4.22
N TYR A 602 19.95 -4.12 -4.10
CA TYR A 602 20.79 -5.28 -4.38
C TYR A 602 20.94 -6.10 -3.10
N TYR A 603 20.51 -7.36 -3.16
CA TYR A 603 20.49 -8.25 -2.02
C TYR A 603 21.49 -9.38 -2.25
N PHE A 604 22.64 -9.29 -1.60
CA PHE A 604 23.75 -10.22 -1.77
C PHE A 604 23.73 -11.25 -0.65
N VAL A 605 23.61 -12.53 -1.03
CA VAL A 605 23.66 -13.66 -0.10
C VAL A 605 25.03 -14.33 -0.24
N PRO A 606 25.94 -14.18 0.74
CA PRO A 606 27.21 -14.88 0.71
C PRO A 606 27.02 -16.40 0.68
N LYS A 607 27.97 -17.12 0.07
CA LYS A 607 28.01 -18.59 0.12
C LYS A 607 27.95 -19.14 1.55
N VAL A 608 28.56 -18.42 2.49
CA VAL A 608 28.48 -18.67 3.93
C VAL A 608 27.72 -17.50 4.57
N PRO A 609 26.40 -17.60 4.81
CA PRO A 609 25.56 -16.45 5.19
C PRO A 609 25.98 -15.74 6.48
N ARG A 610 26.60 -16.44 7.43
CA ARG A 610 27.15 -15.79 8.64
C ARG A 610 28.25 -14.76 8.37
N HIS A 611 28.86 -14.75 7.18
CA HIS A 611 29.87 -13.75 6.80
C HIS A 611 29.28 -12.34 6.61
N SER A 612 27.96 -12.20 6.50
CA SER A 612 27.28 -10.93 6.25
C SER A 612 27.61 -9.82 7.26
N VAL A 613 27.87 -10.14 8.54
CA VAL A 613 28.24 -9.13 9.55
C VAL A 613 29.58 -8.45 9.22
N LYS A 614 30.57 -9.22 8.74
CA LYS A 614 31.89 -8.69 8.40
C LYS A 614 31.81 -7.65 7.29
N TRP A 615 30.94 -7.84 6.30
CA TRP A 615 30.68 -6.85 5.25
C TRP A 615 30.21 -5.51 5.81
N SER A 616 29.37 -5.53 6.84
CA SER A 616 28.90 -4.30 7.51
C SER A 616 30.02 -3.61 8.28
N VAL A 617 30.78 -4.37 9.07
CA VAL A 617 31.88 -3.86 9.91
C VAL A 617 33.02 -3.29 9.06
N VAL A 618 33.46 -4.02 8.03
CA VAL A 618 34.54 -3.59 7.13
C VAL A 618 34.13 -2.39 6.30
N ALA A 619 32.90 -2.36 5.77
CA ALA A 619 32.42 -1.22 5.00
C ALA A 619 32.39 0.07 5.83
N GLU A 620 31.96 -0.04 7.08
CA GLU A 620 31.97 1.10 8.00
C GLU A 620 33.39 1.56 8.34
N ALA A 621 34.33 0.64 8.57
CA ALA A 621 35.73 0.97 8.81
C ALA A 621 36.35 1.70 7.61
N LEU A 622 36.11 1.21 6.39
CA LEU A 622 36.56 1.84 5.15
C LEU A 622 35.92 3.21 4.93
N TYR A 623 34.62 3.35 5.16
CA TYR A 623 33.93 4.63 5.05
C TYR A 623 34.45 5.66 6.06
N ASN A 624 34.69 5.26 7.31
CA ASN A 624 35.26 6.14 8.33
C ASN A 624 36.69 6.57 7.99
N LYS A 625 37.49 5.70 7.38
CA LYS A 625 38.81 6.06 6.84
C LYS A 625 38.66 7.10 5.73
N TYR A 626 37.80 6.82 4.75
CA TYR A 626 37.49 7.74 3.64
C TYR A 626 37.09 9.13 4.15
N ILE A 627 36.15 9.23 5.09
CA ILE A 627 35.70 10.51 5.65
C ILE A 627 36.81 11.28 6.37
N LYS A 628 37.69 10.58 7.11
CA LYS A 628 38.84 11.23 7.78
C LYS A 628 39.87 11.77 6.79
N GLU A 629 40.08 11.06 5.68
CA GLU A 629 41.00 11.46 4.63
C GLU A 629 40.42 12.60 3.77
N ASP A 630 39.11 12.58 3.48
CA ASP A 630 38.42 13.60 2.68
C ASP A 630 38.26 14.90 3.48
N LEU A 631 37.81 14.84 4.75
CA LEU A 631 37.68 16.00 5.64
C LEU A 631 39.01 16.51 6.21
N GLY A 632 40.09 15.73 6.06
CA GLY A 632 41.45 16.17 6.41
C GLY A 632 42.14 16.95 5.29
N ASN A 633 41.52 17.03 4.11
CA ASN A 633 42.01 17.74 2.92
C ASN A 633 41.20 19.02 2.58
N GLU A 634 40.21 19.38 3.39
CA GLU A 634 39.55 20.70 3.43
C GLU A 634 40.02 21.50 4.64
#